data_AF-A0AA46NE66-F1
#
_entry.id   AF-A0AA46NE66-F1
#
_cell.length_a   1.000
_cell.length_b   1.000
_cell.length_c   1.000
_cell.angle_alpha   90.00
_cell.angle_beta   90.00
_cell.angle_gamma   90.00
#
_symmetry.space_group_name_H-M   'P 1'
#
loop_
_entity.id
_entity.type
_entity.pdbx_description
1 polymer ?
#
loop_
_entity_poly.entity_id
_entity_poly.type
_entity_poly.pdbx_seq_one_letter_code
_entity_poly.pdbx_strand_id
1 'polypeptide(L)'
;MLIETQGSEAMNAMITLRQCWYANEEIYINKGCLHCGSAATYLIYFTNRKIQKLMLDFIAKYNCNHPKRVDLMDLEYFEQDYEQLLSQLEAQVIHYSFSQHNQPKRIAFEQVESIFERDFAMAC
;
A
#
# COMPACT_ATOMS: atom_id res chain seq x y z
N MET A 1 -1.87 7.71 -27.60
CA MET A 1 -2.63 7.65 -26.34
C MET A 1 -2.26 6.33 -25.69
N LEU A 2 -1.37 6.34 -24.69
CA LEU A 2 -1.08 5.12 -23.93
C LEU A 2 -2.39 4.75 -23.21
N ILE A 3 -2.92 3.56 -23.48
CA ILE A 3 -4.08 3.08 -22.74
C ILE A 3 -3.59 2.79 -21.33
N GLU A 4 -4.07 3.56 -20.35
CA GLU A 4 -3.82 3.26 -18.94
C GLU A 4 -4.59 2.01 -18.57
N THR A 5 -3.86 1.04 -18.05
CA THR A 5 -4.38 -0.29 -17.70
C THR A 5 -4.43 -0.43 -16.19
N GLN A 6 -5.18 -1.41 -15.69
CA GLN A 6 -5.10 -1.76 -14.27
C GLN A 6 -3.68 -2.18 -13.87
N GLY A 7 -2.94 -2.80 -14.80
CA GLY A 7 -1.55 -3.17 -14.57
C GLY A 7 -0.64 -1.96 -14.40
N SER A 8 -0.72 -0.97 -15.28
CA SER A 8 0.06 0.27 -15.15
C SER A 8 -0.33 1.07 -13.91
N GLU A 9 -1.61 1.06 -13.55
CA GLU A 9 -2.09 1.76 -12.36
C GLU A 9 -1.60 1.12 -11.06
N ALA A 10 -1.60 -0.21 -10.98
CA ALA A 10 -1.03 -0.92 -9.84
C ALA A 10 0.49 -0.66 -9.72
N MET A 11 1.21 -0.58 -10.84
CA MET A 11 2.63 -0.19 -10.84
C MET A 11 2.82 1.24 -10.31
N ASN A 12 1.98 2.20 -10.73
CA ASN A 12 2.07 3.58 -10.25
C ASN A 12 1.81 3.67 -8.73
N ALA A 13 0.81 2.93 -8.21
CA ALA A 13 0.57 2.84 -6.78
C ALA A 13 1.75 2.23 -6.02
N MET A 14 2.36 1.16 -6.54
CA MET A 14 3.56 0.55 -5.92
C MET A 14 4.77 1.48 -5.93
N ILE A 15 5.03 2.17 -7.05
CA ILE A 15 6.12 3.16 -7.15
C ILE A 15 5.91 4.27 -6.13
N THR A 16 4.67 4.76 -6.01
CA THR A 16 4.29 5.77 -5.02
C THR A 16 4.63 5.30 -3.60
N LEU A 17 4.25 4.07 -3.22
CA LEU A 17 4.57 3.54 -1.89
C LEU A 17 6.07 3.43 -1.64
N ARG A 18 6.85 3.02 -2.64
CA ARG A 18 8.33 3.02 -2.54
C ARG A 18 8.87 4.43 -2.34
N GLN A 19 8.39 5.40 -3.10
CA GLN A 19 8.85 6.79 -3.01
C GLN A 19 8.52 7.39 -1.64
N CYS A 20 7.30 7.18 -1.14
CA CYS A 20 6.92 7.58 0.21
C CYS A 20 7.89 7.06 1.25
N TRP A 21 8.19 5.76 1.17
CA TRP A 21 9.12 5.12 2.09
C TRP A 21 10.54 5.70 1.99
N TYR A 22 11.10 5.85 0.78
CA TYR A 22 12.42 6.45 0.58
C TYR A 22 12.51 7.91 1.02
N ALA A 23 11.41 8.67 0.88
CA ALA A 23 11.33 10.05 1.30
C ALA A 23 11.18 10.22 2.83
N ASN A 24 11.09 9.11 3.58
CA ASN A 24 10.68 9.09 4.99
C ASN A 24 9.34 9.80 5.21
N GLU A 25 8.46 9.75 4.22
CA GLU A 25 7.07 10.15 4.40
C GLU A 25 6.36 9.09 5.26
N GLU A 26 5.32 9.53 5.96
CA GLU A 26 4.59 8.67 6.89
C GLU A 26 4.18 7.34 6.23
N ILE A 27 4.43 6.26 6.96
CA ILE A 27 4.20 4.86 6.56
C ILE A 27 2.70 4.63 6.35
N TYR A 28 2.30 3.85 5.33
CA TYR A 28 0.89 3.64 4.99
C TYR A 28 0.04 2.94 6.06
N ILE A 29 0.60 2.52 7.19
CA ILE A 29 -0.13 1.93 8.34
C ILE A 29 -0.14 2.83 9.58
N ASN A 30 0.49 4.00 9.51
CA ASN A 30 0.29 5.10 10.44
C ASN A 30 -0.58 6.17 9.75
N LYS A 31 -1.02 7.22 10.46
CA LYS A 31 -1.50 8.43 9.78
C LYS A 31 -0.42 8.83 8.78
N GLY A 32 -0.79 8.83 7.51
CA GLY A 32 0.06 8.91 6.35
C GLY A 32 -0.17 10.19 5.57
N CYS A 33 0.74 10.50 4.64
CA CYS A 33 0.39 11.40 3.55
C CYS A 33 -0.72 10.75 2.71
N LEU A 34 -1.78 11.50 2.38
CA LEU A 34 -2.98 11.00 1.67
C LEU A 34 -2.62 10.19 0.42
N HIS A 35 -1.54 10.58 -0.26
CA HIS A 35 -1.11 9.95 -1.50
C HIS A 35 -0.56 8.52 -1.27
N CYS A 36 0.20 8.30 -0.19
CA CYS A 36 0.69 6.96 0.19
C CYS A 36 -0.47 6.07 0.65
N GLY A 37 -1.38 6.63 1.45
CA GLY A 37 -2.56 5.91 1.91
C GLY A 37 -3.48 5.50 0.77
N SER A 38 -3.74 6.40 -0.19
CA SER A 38 -4.51 6.12 -1.42
C SER A 38 -3.86 5.01 -2.25
N ALA A 39 -2.54 5.05 -2.42
CA ALA A 39 -1.79 4.02 -3.14
C ALA A 39 -1.90 2.65 -2.45
N ALA A 40 -1.70 2.58 -1.13
CA ALA A 40 -1.87 1.35 -0.37
C ALA A 40 -3.30 0.82 -0.44
N THR A 41 -4.29 1.71 -0.29
CA THR A 41 -5.71 1.35 -0.37
C THR A 41 -6.06 0.81 -1.76
N TYR A 42 -5.51 1.40 -2.82
CA TYR A 42 -5.68 0.89 -4.18
C TYR A 42 -5.15 -0.53 -4.31
N LEU A 43 -3.92 -0.79 -3.84
CA LEU A 43 -3.33 -2.13 -3.88
C LEU A 43 -4.16 -3.15 -3.08
N ILE A 44 -4.75 -2.77 -1.95
CA ILE A 44 -5.62 -3.63 -1.14
C ILE A 44 -6.96 -3.93 -1.82
N TYR A 45 -7.61 -2.97 -2.48
CA TYR A 45 -8.98 -3.21 -2.98
C TYR A 45 -9.08 -3.52 -4.47
N PHE A 46 -8.10 -3.11 -5.26
CA PHE A 46 -8.20 -3.13 -6.73
C PHE A 46 -7.17 -4.03 -7.42
N THR A 47 -6.47 -4.89 -6.66
CA THR A 47 -5.54 -5.89 -7.21
C THR A 47 -5.94 -7.33 -6.84
N ASN A 48 -5.05 -8.29 -7.08
CA ASN A 48 -5.34 -9.70 -6.85
C ASN A 48 -5.18 -10.13 -5.38
N ARG A 49 -5.76 -11.28 -5.02
CA ARG A 49 -5.74 -11.82 -3.65
C ARG A 49 -4.34 -12.00 -3.05
N LYS A 50 -3.29 -12.19 -3.87
CA LYS A 50 -1.92 -12.36 -3.35
C LYS A 50 -1.39 -11.06 -2.78
N ILE A 51 -1.56 -9.96 -3.51
CA ILE A 51 -1.20 -8.61 -3.07
C ILE A 51 -2.00 -8.23 -1.83
N GLN A 52 -3.33 -8.43 -1.89
CA GLN A 52 -4.22 -8.15 -0.76
C GLN A 52 -3.80 -8.87 0.51
N LYS A 53 -3.55 -10.18 0.42
CA LYS A 53 -3.15 -10.99 1.56
C LYS A 53 -1.84 -10.51 2.16
N LEU A 54 -0.84 -10.22 1.32
CA LEU A 54 0.46 -9.75 1.77
C LEU A 54 0.34 -8.45 2.59
N MET A 55 -0.45 -7.49 2.12
CA MET A 55 -0.66 -6.22 2.82
C MET A 55 -1.47 -6.38 4.10
N LEU A 56 -2.55 -7.17 4.06
CA LEU A 56 -3.41 -7.41 5.23
C LEU A 56 -2.69 -8.21 6.33
N ASP A 57 -1.86 -9.20 5.96
CA ASP A 57 -1.06 -9.96 6.92
C ASP A 57 -0.04 -9.04 7.62
N PHE A 58 0.53 -8.06 6.90
CA PHE A 58 1.44 -7.07 7.48
C PHE A 58 0.72 -6.10 8.44
N ILE A 59 -0.43 -5.56 8.02
CA ILE A 59 -1.28 -4.72 8.89
C ILE A 59 -1.64 -5.48 10.17
N ALA A 60 -1.98 -6.77 10.06
CA ALA A 60 -2.30 -7.61 11.20
C ALA A 60 -1.09 -7.83 12.14
N LYS A 61 0.14 -7.94 11.60
CA LYS A 61 1.37 -8.10 12.39
C LYS A 61 1.66 -6.86 13.25
N TYR A 62 1.43 -5.66 12.71
CA TYR A 62 1.71 -4.38 13.39
C TYR A 62 0.44 -3.71 13.94
N ASN A 63 -0.63 -4.49 14.14
CA ASN A 63 -1.97 -3.98 14.45
C ASN A 63 -1.98 -2.96 15.60
N CYS A 64 -2.69 -1.87 15.36
CA CYS A 64 -2.80 -0.62 16.11
C CYS A 64 -3.53 -0.72 17.46
N ASN A 65 -3.80 -1.92 17.97
CA ASN A 65 -4.45 -2.13 19.28
C ASN A 65 -3.55 -1.82 20.48
N HIS A 66 -2.40 -1.16 20.27
CA HIS A 66 -1.64 -0.62 21.38
C HIS A 66 -2.23 0.75 21.78
N PRO A 67 -2.79 0.89 23.00
CA PRO A 67 -3.45 2.12 23.46
C PRO A 67 -2.46 3.29 23.70
N LYS A 68 -1.23 3.17 23.21
CA LYS A 68 -0.19 4.18 23.30
C LYS A 68 0.27 4.47 21.88
N ARG A 69 0.41 5.75 21.58
CA ARG A 69 1.04 6.31 20.38
C ARG A 69 2.49 5.81 20.29
N VAL A 70 2.67 4.56 19.93
CA VAL A 70 3.97 3.97 19.64
C VAL A 70 4.27 4.37 18.22
N ASP A 71 5.36 5.10 18.03
CA ASP A 71 5.92 5.29 16.70
C ASP A 71 6.32 3.91 16.18
N LEU A 72 5.81 3.52 15.02
CA LEU A 72 6.10 2.22 14.43
C LEU A 72 7.60 2.07 14.16
N MET A 73 8.30 3.18 13.88
CA MET A 73 9.74 3.18 13.67
C MET A 73 10.54 2.83 14.93
N ASP A 74 9.96 2.97 16.13
CA ASP A 74 10.60 2.57 17.39
C ASP A 74 10.54 1.05 17.64
N LEU A 75 9.76 0.30 16.84
CA LEU A 75 9.64 -1.15 16.99
C LEU A 75 10.86 -1.85 16.37
N GLU A 76 11.50 -2.71 17.15
CA GLU A 76 12.82 -3.34 16.94
C GLU A 76 13.05 -4.00 15.56
N TYR A 77 12.00 -4.33 14.82
CA TYR A 77 12.08 -4.97 13.49
C TYR A 77 11.24 -4.30 12.41
N PHE A 78 10.56 -3.20 12.73
CA PHE A 78 9.57 -2.60 11.84
C PHE A 78 10.15 -2.20 10.49
N GLU A 79 11.24 -1.44 10.49
CA GLU A 79 11.87 -0.93 9.29
C GLU A 79 12.28 -2.07 8.35
N GLN A 80 12.94 -3.10 8.89
CA GLN A 80 13.37 -4.27 8.14
C GLN A 80 12.19 -5.06 7.57
N ASP A 81 11.16 -5.29 8.39
CA ASP A 81 9.96 -6.02 8.00
C ASP A 81 9.14 -5.26 6.95
N TYR A 82 9.08 -3.93 7.06
CA TYR A 82 8.41 -3.07 6.09
C TYR A 82 9.16 -3.05 4.75
N GLU A 83 10.49 -3.01 4.76
CA GLU A 83 11.28 -3.11 3.53
C GLU A 83 11.14 -4.48 2.85
N GLN A 84 11.14 -5.54 3.65
CA GLN A 84 10.89 -6.88 3.15
C GLN A 84 9.50 -6.99 2.53
N LEU A 85 8.48 -6.40 3.17
CA LEU A 85 7.13 -6.32 2.63
C LEU A 85 7.10 -5.59 1.29
N LEU A 86 7.67 -4.38 1.21
CA LEU A 86 7.66 -3.59 -0.02
C LEU A 86 8.33 -4.34 -1.18
N SER A 87 9.40 -5.07 -0.90
CA SER A 87 10.10 -5.90 -1.89
C SER A 87 9.26 -7.08 -2.39
N GLN A 88 8.54 -7.75 -1.49
CA GLN A 88 7.61 -8.80 -1.88
C GLN A 88 6.41 -8.25 -2.66
N LEU A 89 5.89 -7.10 -2.23
CA LEU A 89 4.77 -6.42 -2.85
C LEU A 89 5.10 -5.99 -4.27
N GLU A 90 6.28 -5.39 -4.48
CA GLU A 90 6.79 -4.98 -5.78
C GLU A 90 6.85 -6.15 -6.76
N ALA A 91 7.42 -7.29 -6.34
CA ALA A 91 7.45 -8.50 -7.18
C ALA A 91 6.03 -8.98 -7.54
N GLN A 92 5.09 -8.99 -6.60
CA GLN A 92 3.72 -9.40 -6.87
C GLN A 92 2.98 -8.41 -7.79
N VAL A 93 3.21 -7.11 -7.65
CA VAL A 93 2.62 -6.06 -8.49
C VAL A 93 3.17 -6.13 -9.91
N ILE A 94 4.47 -6.38 -10.09
CA ILE A 94 5.08 -6.62 -11.41
C ILE A 94 4.40 -7.83 -12.08
N HIS A 95 4.25 -8.94 -11.37
CA HIS A 95 3.54 -10.11 -11.91
C HIS A 95 2.07 -9.79 -12.24
N TYR A 96 1.38 -9.04 -11.37
CA TYR A 96 0.01 -8.61 -11.60
C TYR A 96 -0.11 -7.74 -12.83
N SER A 97 0.80 -6.80 -13.05
CA SER A 97 0.74 -5.85 -14.16
C SER A 97 0.83 -6.55 -15.51
N PHE A 98 1.69 -7.56 -15.64
CA PHE A 98 1.72 -8.43 -16.81
C PHE A 98 0.43 -9.21 -17.02
N SER A 99 -0.30 -9.58 -15.97
CA SER A 99 -1.60 -10.27 -16.11
C SER A 99 -2.75 -9.35 -16.50
N GLN A 100 -2.63 -8.03 -16.22
CA GLN A 100 -3.69 -7.03 -16.46
C GLN A 100 -3.33 -6.00 -17.53
N HIS A 101 -2.34 -6.27 -18.37
CA HIS A 101 -1.83 -5.35 -19.39
C HIS A 101 -2.85 -4.95 -20.48
N ASN A 102 -3.94 -5.70 -20.64
CA ASN A 102 -5.03 -5.37 -21.58
C ASN A 102 -6.30 -4.91 -20.87
N GLN A 103 -6.33 -4.86 -19.54
CA GLN A 103 -7.52 -4.46 -18.81
C GLN A 103 -7.51 -2.95 -18.61
N PRO A 104 -8.50 -2.20 -19.14
CA PRO A 104 -8.56 -0.76 -18.95
C PRO A 104 -8.62 -0.38 -17.46
N LYS A 105 -7.92 0.69 -17.11
CA LYS A 105 -8.01 1.29 -15.76
C LYS A 105 -9.47 1.65 -15.45
N ARG A 106 -9.92 1.29 -14.24
CA ARG A 106 -11.27 1.61 -13.75
C ARG A 106 -11.30 2.91 -12.95
N ILE A 107 -10.27 3.12 -12.13
CA ILE A 107 -10.12 4.26 -11.23
C ILE A 107 -8.64 4.53 -11.07
N ALA A 108 -8.26 5.80 -10.94
CA ALA A 108 -6.89 6.18 -10.60
C ALA A 108 -6.68 6.00 -9.08
N PHE A 109 -5.49 5.56 -8.65
CA PHE A 109 -5.26 5.33 -7.22
C PHE A 109 -5.39 6.63 -6.43
N GLU A 110 -5.04 7.79 -7.00
CA GLU A 110 -5.19 9.11 -6.38
C GLU A 110 -6.66 9.48 -6.12
N GLN A 111 -7.61 8.82 -6.80
CA GLN A 111 -9.06 9.00 -6.58
C GLN A 111 -9.61 8.05 -5.52
N VAL A 112 -8.80 7.10 -5.01
CA VAL A 112 -9.20 6.18 -3.96
C VAL A 112 -8.98 6.85 -2.61
N GLU A 113 -10.05 7.00 -1.83
CA GLU A 113 -9.94 7.47 -0.46
C GLU A 113 -9.13 6.49 0.37
N SER A 114 -8.15 7.00 1.11
CA SER A 114 -7.36 6.16 1.96
C SER A 114 -8.12 5.66 3.19
N ILE A 115 -7.89 4.39 3.56
CA ILE A 115 -8.47 3.77 4.76
C ILE A 115 -7.65 4.03 6.04
N PHE A 116 -6.48 4.67 5.95
CA PHE A 116 -5.54 4.83 7.07
C PHE A 116 -5.65 6.20 7.77
N GLU A 117 -6.19 7.20 7.10
CA GLU A 117 -6.26 8.60 7.54
C GLU A 117 -7.64 8.95 8.12
N ARG A 118 -8.60 8.01 8.06
CA ARG A 118 -9.89 8.17 8.72
C ARG A 118 -9.67 8.16 10.23
N ASP A 119 -10.15 9.20 10.91
CA ASP A 119 -10.12 9.31 12.38
C ASP A 119 -10.85 8.17 13.11
N PHE A 120 -11.59 7.34 12.38
CA PHE A 120 -12.15 6.08 12.87
C PHE A 120 -11.35 4.91 12.32
N ALA A 121 -10.52 4.36 13.20
CA ALA A 121 -9.97 3.03 13.17
C ALA A 121 -11.05 2.01 12.72
N MET A 122 -11.01 1.64 11.44
CA MET A 122 -11.65 0.42 10.93
C MET A 122 -10.70 -0.44 10.09
N ALA A 123 -9.51 0.08 9.74
CA ALA A 123 -8.39 -0.75 9.30
C ALA A 123 -7.65 -1.38 10.51
N CYS A 124 -7.97 -0.91 11.73
CA CYS A 124 -7.86 -1.57 13.02
C CYS A 124 -9.29 -1.62 13.61
#